data_AF-A0A2A9NAQ0-F1
#
_entry.id   AF-A0A2A9NAQ0-F1
#
_cell.length_a   1.000
_cell.length_b   1.000
_cell.length_c   1.000
_cell.angle_alpha   90.00
_cell.angle_beta   90.00
_cell.angle_gamma   90.00
#
_symmetry.space_group_name_H-M   'P 1'
#
loop_
_entity.id
_entity.type
_entity.pdbx_description
1 polymer ?
#
loop_
_entity_poly.entity_id
_entity_poly.type
_entity_poly.pdbx_seq_one_letter_code
_entity_poly.pdbx_strand_id
1 'polypeptide(L)' 'QLWLSELLAGHPLRFREQLGISQEAFSILFRKLQMESGLCSSRHVTADEQLAIFLY' A
#
# COMPACT_ATOMS: atom_id res chain seq x y z
N GLN A 1 -4.64 -9.98 -5.07
CA GLN A 1 -4.62 -8.87 -6.05
C GLN A 1 -5.90 -8.03 -6.07
N LEU A 2 -7.13 -8.58 -6.06
CA LEU A 2 -8.38 -7.78 -6.10
C LEU A 2 -8.62 -6.87 -4.87
N TRP A 3 -8.27 -7.31 -3.66
CA TRP A 3 -8.61 -6.60 -2.42
C TRP A 3 -7.90 -5.22 -2.29
N LEU A 4 -6.62 -5.12 -2.65
CA LEU A 4 -5.88 -3.85 -2.60
C LEU A 4 -6.38 -2.86 -3.65
N SER A 5 -6.72 -3.34 -4.85
CA SER A 5 -7.34 -2.50 -5.87
C SER A 5 -8.72 -1.99 -5.44
N GLU A 6 -9.51 -2.80 -4.74
CA GLU A 6 -10.80 -2.38 -4.16
C GLU A 6 -10.61 -1.36 -3.03
N LEU A 7 -9.55 -1.50 -2.23
CA LEU A 7 -9.22 -0.56 -1.17
C LEU A 7 -8.75 0.79 -1.72
N LEU A 8 -7.92 0.77 -2.76
CA LEU A 8 -7.41 1.95 -3.46
C LEU A 8 -8.51 2.66 -4.27
N ALA A 9 -9.39 1.91 -4.94
CA ALA A 9 -10.53 2.45 -5.67
C ALA A 9 -11.71 2.83 -4.77
N GLY A 10 -11.68 2.40 -3.50
CA GLY A 10 -12.70 2.69 -2.51
C GLY A 10 -12.65 4.12 -1.98
N HIS A 11 -13.56 4.43 -1.05
CA HIS A 11 -13.63 5.75 -0.45
C HIS A 11 -12.35 6.07 0.36
N PRO A 12 -11.69 7.22 0.17
CA PRO A 12 -10.44 7.57 0.86
C PRO A 12 -10.51 7.49 2.39
N LEU A 13 -11.69 7.74 2.97
CA LEU A 13 -11.93 7.56 4.40
C LEU A 13 -11.74 6.11 4.84
N ARG A 14 -12.27 5.13 4.08
CA ARG A 14 -12.13 3.71 4.40
C ARG A 14 -10.68 3.25 4.30
N PHE A 15 -9.96 3.74 3.30
CA PHE A 15 -8.52 3.49 3.18
C PHE A 15 -7.77 3.95 4.43
N ARG A 16 -8.07 5.18 4.90
CA ARG A 16 -7.47 5.73 6.11
C ARG A 16 -7.89 4.99 7.39
N GLU A 17 -9.15 4.57 7.48
CA GLU A 17 -9.65 3.77 8.59
C GLU A 17 -8.98 2.38 8.65
N GLN A 18 -8.68 1.78 7.49
CA GLN A 18 -8.05 0.45 7.45
C GLN A 18 -6.53 0.47 7.60
N LEU A 19 -5.83 1.40 6.95
CA LEU A 19 -4.35 1.43 6.92
C LEU A 19 -3.74 2.51 7.83
N GLY A 20 -4.57 3.27 8.55
CA GLY A 20 -4.14 4.34 9.44
C GLY A 20 -3.56 5.58 8.75
N ILE A 21 -3.38 5.57 7.42
CA ILE A 21 -2.77 6.65 6.64
C ILE A 21 -3.58 6.99 5.39
N SER A 22 -3.38 8.18 4.83
CA SER A 22 -4.03 8.56 3.56
C SER A 22 -3.42 7.84 2.35
N GLN A 23 -4.17 7.77 1.25
CA GLN A 23 -3.66 7.22 -0.02
C GLN A 23 -2.42 7.97 -0.54
N GLU A 24 -2.38 9.29 -0.31
CA GLU A 24 -1.24 10.13 -0.67
C GLU A 24 -0.01 9.78 0.18
N ALA A 25 -0.17 9.63 1.50
CA ALA A 25 0.90 9.21 2.39
C ALA A 25 1.40 7.79 2.05
N PHE A 26 0.49 6.87 1.72
CA PHE A 26 0.82 5.53 1.24
C PHE A 26 1.67 5.59 -0.03
N SER A 27 1.28 6.41 -1.01
CA SER A 27 2.02 6.56 -2.28
C SER A 27 3.42 7.15 -2.08
N ILE A 28 3.56 8.13 -1.20
CA ILE A 28 4.86 8.74 -0.85
C ILE A 28 5.74 7.70 -0.15
N LEU A 29 5.20 6.99 0.85
CA LEU A 29 5.91 5.96 1.59
C LEU A 29 6.36 4.81 0.68
N PHE A 30 5.48 4.34 -0.19
CA PHE A 30 5.78 3.32 -1.18
C PHE A 30 6.97 3.69 -2.06
N ARG A 31 6.95 4.90 -2.64
CA ARG A 31 8.08 5.40 -3.46
C ARG A 31 9.38 5.49 -2.67
N LYS A 32 9.33 5.98 -1.43
CA LYS A 32 10.52 6.04 -0.56
C LYS A 32 11.09 4.65 -0.30
N LEU A 33 10.25 3.67 0.02
CA LEU A 33 10.70 2.31 0.27
C LEU A 33 11.28 1.65 -0.98
N GLN A 34 10.70 1.91 -2.16
CA GLN A 34 11.29 1.45 -3.41
C GLN A 34 12.68 2.04 -3.67
N MET A 35 12.86 3.35 -3.43
CA MET A 35 14.11 4.06 -3.69
C MET A 35 15.20 3.80 -2.64
N GLU A 36 14.83 3.75 -1.37
CA GLU A 36 15.78 3.76 -0.25
C GLU A 36 16.03 2.36 0.33
N SER A 37 15.03 1.45 0.29
CA SER A 37 15.15 0.09 0.85
C SER A 37 15.12 -1.03 -0.19
N GLY A 38 14.89 -0.71 -1.47
CA GLY A 38 14.78 -1.72 -2.54
C GLY A 38 13.50 -2.56 -2.47
N LEU A 39 12.42 -2.01 -1.89
CA LEU A 39 11.14 -2.71 -1.81
C LEU A 39 10.69 -3.15 -3.21
N CYS A 40 10.48 -4.46 -3.38
CA CYS A 40 10.10 -5.05 -4.64
C CYS A 40 9.10 -6.20 -4.44
N SER A 41 8.39 -6.55 -5.50
CA SER A 41 7.44 -7.65 -5.48
C SER A 41 8.16 -8.99 -5.24
N SER A 42 7.53 -9.86 -4.46
CA SER A 42 7.95 -11.25 -4.30
C SER A 42 7.25 -12.14 -5.34
N ARG A 43 7.50 -13.46 -5.29
CA ARG A 43 6.83 -14.44 -6.19
C ARG A 43 5.30 -14.40 -6.08
N HIS A 44 4.75 -14.09 -4.91
CA HIS A 44 3.31 -14.23 -4.66
C HIS A 44 2.63 -12.95 -4.18
N VAL A 45 3.40 -11.90 -3.82
CA VAL A 45 2.87 -10.69 -3.20
C VAL A 45 3.54 -9.47 -3.83
N THR A 46 2.75 -8.54 -4.36
CA THR A 46 3.28 -7.31 -4.94
C THR A 46 3.84 -6.37 -3.87
N ALA A 47 4.73 -5.46 -4.26
CA ALA A 47 5.37 -4.54 -3.32
C ALA A 47 4.35 -3.65 -2.57
N ASP A 48 3.29 -3.23 -3.25
CA ASP A 48 2.18 -2.47 -2.67
C ASP A 48 1.30 -3.33 -1.76
N GLU A 49 1.07 -4.60 -2.10
CA GLU A 49 0.43 -5.57 -1.19
C GLU A 49 1.27 -5.80 0.07
N GLN A 50 2.60 -5.92 -0.05
CA GLN A 50 3.50 -6.05 1.10
C GLN A 50 3.39 -4.83 2.05
N LEU A 51 3.39 -3.62 1.48
CA LEU A 51 3.24 -2.40 2.26
C LEU A 51 1.85 -2.30 2.91
N ALA A 52 0.79 -2.66 2.18
CA ALA A 52 -0.56 -2.67 2.72
C ALA A 52 -0.71 -3.70 3.86
N ILE A 53 -0.12 -4.88 3.73
CA ILE A 53 -0.09 -5.91 4.78
C ILE A 53 0.69 -5.42 6.01
N PHE A 54 1.79 -4.69 5.82
CA PHE A 54 2.57 -4.13 6.93
C PHE A 54 1.81 -3.04 7.71
N LEU A 55 0.94 -2.28 7.04
CA LEU A 55 0.19 -1.17 7.63
C LEU A 55 -1.16 -1.59 8.25
N TYR A 56 -1.67 -2.76 7.89
CA TYR A 56 -2.91 -3.35 8.43
C TYR A 56 -2.64 -4.03 9.78
#